data_AF-A0A9W9W4X8-F1
#
_entry.id   AF-A0A9W9W4X8-F1
#
_cell.length_a   1.000
_cell.length_b   1.000
_cell.length_c   1.000
_cell.angle_alpha   90.00
_cell.angle_beta   90.00
_cell.angle_gamma   90.00
#
_symmetry.space_group_name_H-M   'P 1'
#
loop_
_entity.id
_entity.type
_entity.pdbx_description
1 polymer ?
#
loop_
_entity_poly.entity_id
_entity_poly.type
_entity_poly.pdbx_seq_one_letter_code
_entity_poly.pdbx_strand_id
1 'polypeptide(L)'
;MGISRDSRHKRSATGAKRAYYRKKRAFEKGRQPANTRIGTKRIHLVRTRGGNQKFRALRLESGNFSWGSEGVARKTRVIGVSFHPSNNELVRTNTLTKSAVVQIDAAPFRQWYEAHYGQGIGRRRQAKADATEEKKSKSVTKKQAERYADQGKVEGAIERQFESGRLFAVVSSRPGQSGRVDGYILEGEELAFYQRAIRK
;
A
#
# COMPACT_ATOMS: atom_id res chain seq x y z
N MET A 1 0.33 22.58 26.94
CA MET A 1 -0.03 21.14 27.08
C MET A 1 -1.22 20.84 26.18
N GLY A 2 -1.27 19.68 25.51
CA GLY A 2 -2.26 19.40 24.44
C GLY A 2 -3.15 18.18 24.69
N ILE A 3 -3.41 17.43 23.62
CA ILE A 3 -4.13 16.15 23.63
C ILE A 3 -3.46 15.19 24.63
N SER A 4 -4.26 14.47 25.41
CA SER A 4 -3.79 13.52 26.43
C SER A 4 -4.26 12.11 26.10
N ARG A 5 -3.41 11.11 26.37
CA ARG A 5 -3.67 9.68 26.21
C ARG A 5 -4.00 8.99 27.55
N ASP A 6 -4.23 9.75 28.60
CA ASP A 6 -4.60 9.21 29.91
C ASP A 6 -6.03 8.62 29.89
N SER A 7 -6.31 7.68 30.79
CA SER A 7 -7.65 7.11 30.98
C SER A 7 -8.42 7.75 32.13
N ARG A 8 -7.86 8.78 32.77
CA ARG A 8 -8.37 9.34 34.03
C ARG A 8 -9.44 10.38 33.83
N HIS A 9 -9.42 11.07 32.68
CA HIS A 9 -10.53 11.91 32.25
C HIS A 9 -11.80 11.11 31.88
N LYS A 10 -11.68 9.79 31.62
CA LYS A 10 -12.82 8.91 31.32
C LYS A 10 -13.47 8.40 32.61
N ARG A 11 -14.76 8.05 32.52
CA ARG A 11 -15.50 7.38 33.62
C ARG A 11 -14.89 6.01 33.94
N SER A 12 -15.11 5.53 35.16
CA SER A 12 -14.80 4.14 35.52
C SER A 12 -15.74 3.17 34.78
N ALA A 13 -15.43 1.87 34.86
CA ALA A 13 -16.31 0.82 34.34
C ALA A 13 -17.71 0.86 35.01
N THR A 14 -17.78 1.24 36.28
CA THR A 14 -19.04 1.44 37.03
C THR A 14 -19.81 2.71 36.63
N GLY A 15 -19.28 3.54 35.73
CA GLY A 15 -19.89 4.81 35.32
C GLY A 15 -19.55 6.01 36.20
N ALA A 16 -18.86 5.81 37.33
CA ALA A 16 -18.49 6.89 38.24
C ALA A 16 -17.54 7.90 37.57
N LYS A 17 -17.76 9.20 37.85
CA LYS A 17 -16.88 10.28 37.41
C LYS A 17 -15.65 10.32 38.32
N ARG A 18 -14.46 10.13 37.75
CA ARG A 18 -13.20 10.17 38.51
C ARG A 18 -12.84 11.59 38.89
N ALA A 19 -12.39 11.78 40.14
CA ALA A 19 -11.89 13.07 40.61
C ALA A 19 -10.57 13.44 39.92
N TYR A 20 -10.33 14.74 39.77
CA TYR A 20 -9.08 15.26 39.25
C TYR A 20 -8.00 15.26 40.35
N TYR A 21 -6.94 14.48 40.17
CA TYR A 21 -5.87 14.36 41.19
C TYR A 21 -4.51 14.92 40.76
N ARG A 22 -4.22 14.99 39.46
CA ARG A 22 -2.93 15.53 38.94
C ARG A 22 -3.08 16.16 37.57
N LYS A 23 -2.19 17.14 37.30
CA LYS A 23 -2.00 17.76 35.98
C LYS A 23 -1.55 16.73 34.93
N LYS A 24 -1.83 17.01 33.65
CA LYS A 24 -1.39 16.19 32.50
C LYS A 24 0.15 16.05 32.52
N ARG A 25 0.66 14.89 32.10
CA ARG A 25 2.10 14.59 32.11
C ARG A 25 2.66 14.44 30.68
N ALA A 26 3.93 14.79 30.49
CA ALA A 26 4.56 14.77 29.18
C ALA A 26 4.63 13.37 28.54
N PHE A 27 4.71 12.30 29.34
CA PHE A 27 4.72 10.93 28.86
C PHE A 27 3.34 10.42 28.39
N GLU A 28 2.26 11.12 28.75
CA GLU A 28 0.88 10.83 28.32
C GLU A 28 0.44 11.71 27.15
N LYS A 29 1.33 12.53 26.57
CA LYS A 29 0.95 13.44 25.50
C LYS A 29 0.55 12.70 24.21
N GLY A 30 -0.54 13.15 23.61
CA GLY A 30 -0.90 12.87 22.23
C GLY A 30 -0.32 13.92 21.28
N ARG A 31 -0.42 13.65 19.97
CA ARG A 31 -0.15 14.61 18.90
C ARG A 31 -1.29 14.51 17.88
N GLN A 32 -1.52 15.57 17.12
CA GLN A 32 -2.47 15.54 15.99
C GLN A 32 -2.12 14.43 15.00
N PRO A 33 -3.10 13.89 14.26
CA PRO A 33 -2.86 12.90 13.20
C PRO A 33 -2.04 13.50 12.05
N ALA A 34 -1.52 12.63 11.18
CA ALA A 34 -0.75 13.06 10.01
C ALA A 34 -1.65 13.38 8.80
N ASN A 35 -2.75 12.66 8.63
CA ASN A 35 -3.66 12.73 7.48
C ASN A 35 -2.88 12.78 6.15
N THR A 36 -1.95 11.84 5.99
CA THR A 36 -1.04 11.78 4.84
C THR A 36 -1.84 11.71 3.54
N ARG A 37 -1.57 12.59 2.58
CA ARG A 37 -2.24 12.62 1.27
C ARG A 37 -1.33 12.11 0.16
N ILE A 38 -1.92 11.82 -0.99
CA ILE A 38 -1.16 11.55 -2.21
C ILE A 38 -0.58 12.87 -2.76
N GLY A 39 0.70 12.87 -3.13
CA GLY A 39 1.36 14.01 -3.76
C GLY A 39 2.87 14.03 -3.50
N THR A 40 3.54 15.08 -3.99
CA THR A 40 5.00 15.23 -3.89
C THR A 40 5.51 14.98 -2.47
N LYS A 41 6.51 14.11 -2.34
CA LYS A 41 7.01 13.61 -1.06
C LYS A 41 7.32 14.75 -0.08
N ARG A 42 6.58 14.79 1.03
CA ARG A 42 6.81 15.73 2.14
C ARG A 42 6.69 14.99 3.47
N ILE A 43 7.82 14.91 4.19
CA ILE A 43 7.92 14.21 5.47
C ILE A 43 8.53 15.15 6.51
N HIS A 44 7.91 15.21 7.69
CA HIS A 44 8.42 15.96 8.83
C HIS A 44 8.97 15.03 9.89
N LEU A 45 10.17 15.33 10.39
CA LEU A 45 10.73 14.61 11.53
C LEU A 45 10.12 15.10 12.83
N VAL A 46 9.76 14.17 13.70
CA VAL A 46 9.17 14.45 15.00
C VAL A 46 10.02 13.79 16.08
N ARG A 47 10.65 14.60 16.95
CA ARG A 47 11.34 14.08 18.15
C ARG A 47 10.33 13.48 19.13
N THR A 48 10.67 12.30 19.64
CA THR A 48 9.88 11.53 20.60
C THR A 48 10.66 11.26 21.88
N ARG A 49 10.11 10.43 22.78
CA ARG A 49 10.72 10.14 24.08
C ARG A 49 12.08 9.45 23.89
N GLY A 50 13.06 9.82 24.71
CA GLY A 50 14.40 9.24 24.66
C GLY A 50 15.26 9.72 23.48
N GLY A 51 14.88 10.83 22.81
CA GLY A 51 15.65 11.35 21.67
C GLY A 51 15.32 10.70 20.31
N ASN A 52 14.57 9.60 20.31
CA ASN A 52 14.16 8.89 19.09
C ASN A 52 13.33 9.75 18.14
N GLN A 53 13.38 9.42 16.85
CA GLN A 53 12.67 10.13 15.79
C GLN A 53 11.51 9.30 15.23
N LYS A 54 10.44 9.99 14.84
CA LYS A 54 9.37 9.43 13.99
C LYS A 54 9.23 10.27 12.74
N PHE A 55 8.92 9.62 11.63
CA PHE A 55 8.78 10.26 10.32
C PHE A 55 7.30 10.43 10.03
N ARG A 56 6.81 11.66 10.10
CA ARG A 56 5.42 11.99 9.84
C ARG A 56 5.29 12.39 8.38
N ALA A 57 4.82 11.47 7.54
CA ALA A 57 4.47 11.80 6.17
C ALA A 57 3.25 12.71 6.12
N LEU A 58 3.34 13.81 5.36
CA LEU A 58 2.21 14.67 5.02
C LEU A 58 1.74 14.41 3.59
N ARG A 59 2.69 14.15 2.69
CA ARG A 59 2.43 13.76 1.30
C ARG A 59 3.38 12.65 0.87
N LEU A 60 2.87 11.64 0.16
CA LEU A 60 3.64 10.56 -0.46
C LEU A 60 3.05 10.27 -1.84
N GLU A 61 3.91 10.02 -2.83
CA GLU A 61 3.50 9.69 -4.20
C GLU A 61 3.82 8.25 -4.59
N SER A 62 4.77 7.63 -3.91
CA SER A 62 5.25 6.28 -4.21
C SER A 62 5.54 5.50 -2.94
N GLY A 63 5.50 4.18 -3.07
CA GLY A 63 5.69 3.22 -1.99
C GLY A 63 6.33 1.93 -2.50
N ASN A 64 6.86 1.12 -1.59
CA ASN A 64 7.35 -0.21 -1.95
C ASN A 64 6.24 -1.24 -1.73
N PHE A 65 5.80 -1.87 -2.82
CA PHE A 65 4.74 -2.88 -2.78
C PHE A 65 5.30 -4.25 -3.14
N SER A 66 4.84 -5.30 -2.45
CA SER A 66 5.21 -6.68 -2.74
C SER A 66 4.11 -7.41 -3.51
N TRP A 67 4.50 -8.20 -4.50
CA TRP A 67 3.68 -9.22 -5.13
C TRP A 67 3.96 -10.55 -4.43
N GLY A 68 2.97 -11.05 -3.69
CA GLY A 68 3.13 -12.19 -2.78
C GLY A 68 3.44 -13.49 -3.52
N SER A 69 2.63 -13.84 -4.52
CA SER A 69 2.81 -15.06 -5.32
C SER A 69 4.18 -15.17 -5.98
N GLU A 70 4.72 -14.05 -6.45
CA GLU A 70 5.98 -13.97 -7.20
C GLU A 70 7.21 -13.69 -6.34
N GLY A 71 7.04 -13.40 -5.05
CA GLY A 71 8.15 -13.09 -4.14
C GLY A 71 8.94 -11.84 -4.49
N VAL A 72 8.36 -10.89 -5.24
CA VAL A 72 9.03 -9.67 -5.71
C VAL A 72 8.45 -8.42 -5.07
N ALA A 73 9.30 -7.43 -4.77
CA ALA A 73 8.86 -6.10 -4.37
C ALA A 73 9.40 -5.02 -5.30
N ARG A 74 8.56 -4.03 -5.60
CA ARG A 74 8.90 -2.90 -6.47
C ARG A 74 8.37 -1.59 -5.90
N LYS A 75 9.14 -0.53 -6.14
CA LYS A 75 8.69 0.82 -5.90
C LYS A 75 7.71 1.22 -6.99
N THR A 76 6.49 1.54 -6.62
CA THR A 76 5.44 1.95 -7.55
C THR A 76 4.78 3.25 -7.10
N ARG A 77 4.15 3.95 -8.05
CA ARG A 77 3.37 5.14 -7.76
C ARG A 77 2.01 4.74 -7.18
N VAL A 78 1.58 5.44 -6.14
CA VAL A 78 0.22 5.33 -5.59
C VAL A 78 -0.68 6.32 -6.33
N ILE A 79 -1.75 5.82 -6.93
CA ILE A 79 -2.64 6.60 -7.79
C ILE A 79 -3.78 7.19 -6.97
N GLY A 80 -4.47 6.37 -6.19
CA GLY A 80 -5.66 6.75 -5.45
C GLY A 80 -6.01 5.76 -4.36
N VAL A 81 -6.83 6.19 -3.39
CA VAL A 81 -7.44 5.32 -2.38
C VAL A 81 -8.81 4.89 -2.92
N SER A 82 -9.06 3.59 -3.01
CA SER A 82 -10.31 3.04 -3.53
C SER A 82 -11.26 2.59 -2.43
N PHE A 83 -10.73 2.11 -1.30
CA PHE A 83 -11.52 1.65 -0.18
C PHE A 83 -10.77 1.84 1.15
N HIS A 84 -11.51 2.10 2.22
CA HIS A 84 -10.94 2.16 3.56
C HIS A 84 -11.92 1.57 4.59
N PRO A 85 -11.57 0.48 5.30
CA PRO A 85 -12.50 -0.23 6.17
C PRO A 85 -12.97 0.59 7.38
N SER A 86 -12.17 1.55 7.85
CA SER A 86 -12.52 2.34 9.04
C SER A 86 -13.39 3.57 8.78
N ASN A 87 -13.32 4.22 7.62
CA ASN A 87 -14.02 5.48 7.35
C ASN A 87 -13.99 5.86 5.86
N ASN A 88 -15.16 6.06 5.26
CA ASN A 88 -15.33 6.43 3.84
C ASN A 88 -14.79 7.83 3.52
N GLU A 89 -14.72 8.73 4.49
CA GLU A 89 -14.14 10.06 4.30
C GLU A 89 -12.65 10.01 3.96
N LEU A 90 -11.95 8.97 4.39
CA LEU A 90 -10.54 8.76 4.05
C LEU A 90 -10.36 8.38 2.58
N VAL A 91 -11.38 7.75 1.97
CA VAL A 91 -11.42 7.45 0.54
C VAL A 91 -11.65 8.73 -0.26
N ARG A 92 -12.70 9.49 0.08
CA ARG A 92 -13.04 10.77 -0.57
C ARG A 92 -11.86 11.73 -0.60
N THR A 93 -11.06 11.70 0.45
CA THR A 93 -9.94 12.61 0.63
C THR A 93 -8.59 12.08 0.12
N ASN A 94 -8.52 10.85 -0.38
CA ASN A 94 -7.27 10.16 -0.72
C ASN A 94 -6.25 10.18 0.43
N THR A 95 -6.70 9.85 1.64
CA THR A 95 -5.85 9.78 2.83
C THR A 95 -5.20 8.40 2.98
N LEU A 96 -3.87 8.36 3.10
CA LEU A 96 -3.06 7.15 3.22
C LEU A 96 -2.87 6.76 4.69
N THR A 97 -3.46 5.64 5.07
CA THR A 97 -3.35 4.99 6.39
C THR A 97 -3.15 3.49 6.22
N LYS A 98 -2.74 2.80 7.30
CA LYS A 98 -2.67 1.33 7.29
C LYS A 98 -4.06 0.77 6.95
N SER A 99 -4.09 -0.31 6.16
CA SER A 99 -5.29 -0.99 5.68
C SER A 99 -6.11 -0.21 4.66
N ALA A 100 -5.60 0.91 4.15
CA ALA A 100 -6.18 1.55 2.96
C ALA A 100 -5.95 0.64 1.74
N VAL A 101 -7.01 0.37 0.99
CA VAL A 101 -6.92 -0.27 -0.32
C VAL A 101 -6.69 0.83 -1.36
N VAL A 102 -5.57 0.73 -2.06
CA VAL A 102 -5.09 1.72 -3.02
C VAL A 102 -4.94 1.12 -4.40
N GLN A 103 -5.07 1.97 -5.42
CA GLN A 103 -4.61 1.64 -6.77
C GLN A 103 -3.16 2.07 -6.93
N ILE A 104 -2.31 1.15 -7.38
CA ILE A 104 -0.91 1.40 -7.69
C ILE A 104 -0.64 1.18 -9.18
N ASP A 105 0.41 1.80 -9.68
CA ASP A 105 0.90 1.57 -11.04
C ASP A 105 1.43 0.13 -11.22
N ALA A 106 0.95 -0.55 -12.26
CA ALA A 106 1.34 -1.90 -12.60
C ALA A 106 2.67 -1.98 -13.38
N ALA A 107 3.15 -0.87 -13.97
CA ALA A 107 4.27 -0.89 -14.91
C ALA A 107 5.55 -1.53 -14.36
N PRO A 108 6.00 -1.26 -13.11
CA PRO A 108 7.20 -1.90 -12.58
C PRO A 108 7.07 -3.42 -12.39
N PHE A 109 5.86 -3.92 -12.13
CA PHE A 109 5.60 -5.36 -12.04
C PHE A 109 5.48 -6.01 -13.42
N ARG A 110 4.85 -5.32 -14.38
CA ARG A 110 4.76 -5.78 -15.78
C ARG A 110 6.16 -5.93 -16.40
N GLN A 111 7.00 -4.92 -16.25
CA GLN A 111 8.39 -4.96 -16.73
C GLN A 111 9.19 -6.11 -16.12
N TRP A 112 9.01 -6.34 -14.80
CA TRP A 112 9.65 -7.46 -14.15
C TRP A 112 9.13 -8.81 -14.67
N TYR A 113 7.82 -8.96 -14.83
CA TYR A 113 7.20 -10.19 -15.33
C TYR A 113 7.70 -10.53 -16.74
N GLU A 114 7.71 -9.55 -17.65
CA GLU A 114 8.23 -9.71 -19.02
C GLU A 114 9.72 -10.08 -19.04
N ALA A 115 10.54 -9.49 -18.17
CA ALA A 115 11.95 -9.82 -18.06
C ALA A 115 12.18 -11.22 -17.44
N HIS A 116 11.36 -11.61 -16.46
CA HIS A 116 11.54 -12.83 -15.67
C HIS A 116 11.06 -14.08 -16.41
N TYR A 117 9.88 -13.99 -17.03
CA TYR A 117 9.20 -15.10 -17.72
C TYR A 117 9.30 -15.02 -19.25
N GLY A 118 9.74 -13.90 -19.82
CA GLY A 118 9.83 -13.73 -21.28
C GLY A 118 8.47 -13.62 -21.97
N GLN A 119 7.37 -13.52 -21.22
CA GLN A 119 6.01 -13.40 -21.75
C GLN A 119 5.35 -12.11 -21.27
N GLY A 120 4.48 -11.53 -22.10
CA GLY A 120 3.69 -10.37 -21.75
C GLY A 120 2.54 -10.73 -20.81
N ILE A 121 2.19 -9.83 -19.89
CA ILE A 121 1.01 -9.92 -19.03
C ILE A 121 0.06 -8.75 -19.28
N GLY A 122 -1.23 -9.03 -19.45
CA GLY A 122 -2.25 -8.00 -19.65
C GLY A 122 -2.13 -7.23 -20.98
N ARG A 123 -1.54 -7.83 -22.03
CA ARG A 123 -1.63 -7.26 -23.39
C ARG A 123 -2.96 -7.66 -24.02
N ARG A 124 -3.79 -6.67 -24.36
CA ARG A 124 -4.94 -6.90 -25.23
C ARG A 124 -4.43 -7.56 -26.52
N ARG A 125 -5.07 -8.65 -26.96
CA ARG A 125 -4.71 -9.49 -28.13
C ARG A 125 -4.35 -8.72 -29.42
N GLN A 126 -4.70 -7.44 -29.55
CA GLN A 126 -4.47 -6.60 -30.72
C GLN A 126 -3.15 -5.79 -30.70
N ALA A 127 -2.46 -5.64 -29.57
CA ALA A 127 -1.26 -4.80 -29.44
C ALA A 127 0.06 -5.58 -29.61
N LYS A 128 0.11 -6.52 -30.56
CA LYS A 128 1.33 -7.31 -30.87
C LYS A 128 2.35 -6.56 -31.75
N ALA A 129 2.11 -5.30 -32.10
CA ALA A 129 2.79 -4.65 -33.23
C ALA A 129 4.17 -4.03 -32.95
N ASP A 130 4.51 -3.61 -31.72
CA ASP A 130 5.72 -2.78 -31.49
C ASP A 130 6.63 -3.26 -30.34
N ALA A 131 6.75 -4.57 -30.14
CA ALA A 131 7.83 -5.09 -29.31
C ALA A 131 9.02 -5.43 -30.19
N THR A 132 10.07 -4.60 -30.16
CA THR A 132 11.40 -4.97 -30.65
C THR A 132 11.82 -6.27 -29.97
N GLU A 133 11.75 -7.38 -30.71
CA GLU A 133 12.23 -8.68 -30.24
C GLU A 133 13.75 -8.64 -30.15
N GLU A 134 14.26 -8.28 -28.97
CA GLU A 134 15.68 -8.47 -28.67
C GLU A 134 16.00 -9.97 -28.76
N LYS A 135 16.92 -10.32 -29.66
CA LYS A 135 17.39 -11.70 -29.82
C LYS A 135 18.12 -12.16 -28.55
N LYS A 136 17.40 -12.89 -27.68
CA LYS A 136 17.96 -13.52 -26.48
C LYS A 136 18.68 -14.83 -26.82
N SER A 137 19.66 -15.21 -26.01
CA SER A 137 20.34 -16.48 -26.17
C SER A 137 19.39 -17.67 -25.96
N LYS A 138 19.71 -18.82 -26.57
CA LYS A 138 18.94 -20.07 -26.42
C LYS A 138 18.86 -20.55 -24.96
N SER A 139 19.86 -20.27 -24.14
CA SER A 139 19.87 -20.62 -22.73
C SER A 139 18.87 -19.79 -21.91
N VAL A 140 18.77 -18.49 -22.20
CA VAL A 140 17.84 -17.58 -21.50
C VAL A 140 16.39 -17.92 -21.84
N THR A 141 16.10 -18.17 -23.12
CA THR A 141 14.75 -18.54 -23.58
C THR A 141 14.30 -19.87 -22.97
N LYS A 142 15.18 -20.88 -22.94
CA LYS A 142 14.91 -22.15 -22.25
C LYS A 142 14.57 -21.94 -20.77
N LYS A 143 15.40 -21.15 -20.06
CA LYS A 143 15.18 -20.86 -18.63
C LYS A 143 13.88 -20.10 -18.37
N GLN A 144 13.52 -19.17 -19.24
CA GLN A 144 12.27 -18.41 -19.15
C GLN A 144 11.04 -19.31 -19.37
N ALA A 145 11.10 -20.21 -20.35
CA ALA A 145 10.04 -21.17 -20.62
C ALA A 145 9.83 -22.13 -19.45
N GLU A 146 10.91 -22.67 -18.87
CA GLU A 146 10.86 -23.53 -17.68
C GLU A 146 10.19 -22.81 -16.50
N ARG A 147 10.64 -21.61 -16.15
CA ARG A 147 10.02 -20.82 -15.07
C ARG A 147 8.53 -20.52 -15.31
N TYR A 148 8.18 -20.18 -16.55
CA TYR A 148 6.79 -19.87 -16.87
C TYR A 148 5.89 -21.10 -16.72
N ALA A 149 6.38 -22.27 -17.12
CA ALA A 149 5.66 -23.52 -16.94
C ALA A 149 5.41 -23.83 -15.46
N ASP A 150 6.41 -23.55 -14.60
CA ASP A 150 6.34 -23.81 -13.16
C ASP A 150 5.42 -22.85 -12.40
N GLN A 151 5.59 -21.53 -12.61
CA GLN A 151 4.97 -20.49 -11.77
C GLN A 151 4.38 -19.30 -12.54
N GLY A 152 4.59 -19.21 -13.85
CA GLY A 152 4.21 -18.02 -14.62
C GLY A 152 2.70 -17.81 -14.82
N LYS A 153 1.86 -18.80 -14.49
CA LYS A 153 0.40 -18.69 -14.65
C LYS A 153 -0.22 -17.84 -13.54
N VAL A 154 -0.60 -16.61 -13.88
CA VAL A 154 -1.22 -15.66 -12.95
C VAL A 154 -2.74 -15.83 -12.92
N GLU A 155 -3.35 -15.55 -11.77
CA GLU A 155 -4.81 -15.53 -11.61
C GLU A 155 -5.48 -14.53 -12.58
N GLY A 156 -6.54 -14.95 -13.27
CA GLY A 156 -7.22 -14.11 -14.27
C GLY A 156 -7.75 -12.77 -13.72
N ALA A 157 -8.06 -12.68 -12.42
CA ALA A 157 -8.47 -11.44 -11.77
C ALA A 157 -7.34 -10.40 -11.67
N ILE A 158 -6.10 -10.87 -11.51
CA ILE A 158 -4.89 -10.03 -11.48
C ILE A 158 -4.48 -9.68 -12.91
N GLU A 159 -4.57 -10.62 -13.85
CA GLU A 159 -4.26 -10.37 -15.26
C GLU A 159 -5.11 -9.23 -15.84
N ARG A 160 -6.43 -9.22 -15.56
CA ARG A 160 -7.34 -8.12 -15.94
C ARG A 160 -6.92 -6.76 -15.36
N GLN A 161 -6.31 -6.74 -14.17
CA GLN A 161 -5.81 -5.49 -13.59
C GLN A 161 -4.56 -5.00 -14.32
N PHE A 162 -3.68 -5.91 -14.75
CA PHE A 162 -2.56 -5.57 -15.63
C PHE A 162 -3.02 -4.97 -16.96
N GLU A 163 -4.16 -5.38 -17.52
CA GLU A 163 -4.72 -4.73 -18.72
C GLU A 163 -5.08 -3.26 -18.47
N SER A 164 -5.64 -2.94 -17.29
CA SER A 164 -5.96 -1.57 -16.88
C SER A 164 -4.74 -0.73 -16.52
N GLY A 165 -3.58 -1.36 -16.32
CA GLY A 165 -2.35 -0.73 -15.83
C GLY A 165 -2.38 -0.33 -14.35
N ARG A 166 -3.38 -0.77 -13.59
CA ARG A 166 -3.53 -0.44 -12.17
C ARG A 166 -3.81 -1.70 -11.37
N LEU A 167 -3.01 -1.94 -10.33
CA LEU A 167 -3.21 -3.04 -9.40
C LEU A 167 -3.83 -2.53 -8.11
N PHE A 168 -4.74 -3.31 -7.52
CA PHE A 168 -5.21 -3.08 -6.16
C PHE A 168 -4.18 -3.61 -5.16
N ALA A 169 -3.87 -2.81 -4.16
CA ALA A 169 -2.92 -3.14 -3.11
C ALA A 169 -3.41 -2.63 -1.75
N VAL A 170 -2.97 -3.26 -0.67
CA VAL A 170 -3.24 -2.83 0.70
C VAL A 170 -1.99 -2.20 1.29
N VAL A 171 -2.15 -1.02 1.90
CA VAL A 171 -1.08 -0.38 2.68
C VAL A 171 -0.89 -1.14 3.99
N SER A 172 0.27 -1.77 4.17
CA SER A 172 0.62 -2.52 5.39
C SER A 172 1.41 -1.67 6.40
N SER A 173 2.12 -0.65 5.90
CA SER A 173 2.88 0.29 6.73
C SER A 173 1.99 1.31 7.46
N ARG A 174 2.62 2.15 8.31
CA ARG A 174 1.95 3.27 8.99
C ARG A 174 2.58 4.60 8.54
N PRO A 175 2.07 5.26 7.48
CA PRO A 175 2.68 6.47 6.90
C PRO A 175 2.94 7.60 7.91
N GLY A 176 2.02 7.83 8.85
CA GLY A 176 2.19 8.86 9.89
C GLY A 176 3.20 8.53 11.00
N GLN A 177 3.80 7.33 11.00
CA GLN A 177 4.81 6.89 11.98
C GLN A 177 6.18 6.66 11.34
N SER A 178 6.22 5.90 10.23
CA SER A 178 7.45 5.51 9.54
C SER A 178 7.78 6.39 8.32
N GLY A 179 6.85 7.22 7.86
CA GLY A 179 7.05 8.07 6.69
C GLY A 179 7.02 7.31 5.35
N ARG A 180 6.53 6.06 5.35
CA ARG A 180 6.48 5.19 4.17
C ARG A 180 5.06 4.68 3.92
N VAL A 181 4.71 4.46 2.66
CA VAL A 181 3.44 3.85 2.22
C VAL A 181 3.76 2.52 1.53
N ASP A 182 4.15 1.53 2.31
CA ASP A 182 4.52 0.21 1.81
C ASP A 182 3.35 -0.75 2.00
N GLY A 183 3.29 -1.79 1.17
CA GLY A 183 2.11 -2.65 1.08
C GLY A 183 2.33 -3.92 0.28
N TYR A 184 1.25 -4.61 0.00
CA TYR A 184 1.23 -5.81 -0.84
C TYR A 184 0.05 -5.75 -1.81
N ILE A 185 0.22 -6.37 -2.99
CA ILE A 185 -0.84 -6.52 -4.00
C ILE A 185 -1.91 -7.49 -3.49
N LEU A 186 -3.18 -7.18 -3.76
CA LEU A 186 -4.31 -8.03 -3.41
C LEU A 186 -4.43 -9.21 -4.38
N GLU A 187 -4.55 -10.42 -3.84
CA GLU A 187 -4.65 -11.68 -4.60
C GLU A 187 -5.78 -12.57 -4.05
N GLY A 188 -6.28 -13.52 -4.84
CA GLY A 188 -7.21 -14.57 -4.40
C GLY A 188 -8.47 -14.06 -3.70
N GLU A 189 -8.81 -14.70 -2.57
CA GLU A 189 -10.03 -14.39 -1.81
C GLU A 189 -10.07 -12.96 -1.27
N GLU A 190 -8.91 -12.41 -0.87
CA GLU A 190 -8.81 -11.06 -0.36
C GLU A 190 -9.14 -10.04 -1.46
N LEU A 191 -8.61 -10.27 -2.67
CA LEU A 191 -8.96 -9.46 -3.84
C LEU A 191 -10.46 -9.55 -4.14
N ALA A 192 -11.02 -10.76 -4.17
CA ALA A 192 -12.44 -10.98 -4.43
C ALA A 192 -13.34 -10.30 -3.38
N PHE A 193 -12.93 -10.30 -2.10
CA PHE A 193 -13.62 -9.59 -1.04
C PHE A 193 -13.64 -8.08 -1.28
N TYR A 194 -12.49 -7.45 -1.50
CA TYR A 194 -12.43 -6.00 -1.68
C TYR A 194 -13.06 -5.53 -3.00
N GLN A 195 -12.96 -6.31 -4.08
CA GLN A 195 -13.67 -6.00 -5.31
C GLN A 195 -15.19 -5.98 -5.12
N ARG A 196 -15.74 -6.91 -4.33
CA ARG A 196 -17.17 -6.89 -3.96
C ARG A 196 -17.50 -5.68 -3.08
N ALA A 197 -16.65 -5.35 -2.11
CA ALA A 197 -16.86 -4.23 -1.20
C ALA A 197 -16.81 -2.86 -1.91
N ILE A 198 -15.97 -2.71 -2.94
CA ILE A 198 -15.85 -1.47 -3.73
C ILE A 198 -17.04 -1.27 -4.67
N ARG A 199 -17.65 -2.36 -5.17
CA ARG A 199 -18.80 -2.30 -6.08
C ARG A 199 -20.13 -2.05 -5.38
N LYS A 200 -20.18 -2.26 -4.07
CA LYS A 200 -21.37 -2.07 -3.24
C LYS A 200 -21.52 -0.60 -2.85
#